data_AF-A0A6V8DZW6-F1
#
_entry.id   AF-A0A6V8DZW6-F1
#
_cell.length_a   1.000
_cell.length_b   1.000
_cell.length_c   1.000
_cell.angle_alpha   90.00
_cell.angle_beta   90.00
_cell.angle_gamma   90.00
#
_symmetry.space_group_name_H-M   'P 1'
#
loop_
_entity.id
_entity.type
_entity.pdbx_description
1 polymer ?
#
loop_
_entity_poly.entity_id
_entity_poly.type
_entity_poly.pdbx_seq_one_letter_code
_entity_poly.pdbx_strand_id
1 'polypeptide(L)'
;MKGRHENTTAFYTLDGCHSNLLSTVFRALMVNREQPDNAWKSMCEHPKIQDRFRTQGVDNWESRDTISWDDPTVLFTLTRMLNDDGLPIMLGEDRNRERFGRFPHPTGSTIQYVRENIRNASSQTNDLFEDLVTHLDYLLIRCSASKVGDDRYLQGRAGLCVMGFLTSEEVKTLRSTLLGGGWTVAKDEPIDGGVRDAIRHLNALLIAAERRNAGLIHRMHA
;
A
#
# COMPACT_ATOMS: atom_id res chain seq x y z
N MET A 1 6.64 -1.52 40.40
CA MET A 1 5.81 -0.91 39.36
C MET A 1 6.64 -0.83 38.09
N LYS A 2 6.26 -1.56 37.01
CA LYS A 2 7.01 -1.55 35.75
C LYS A 2 6.80 -0.20 35.06
N GLY A 3 7.89 0.56 34.89
CA GLY A 3 7.90 1.74 34.04
C GLY A 3 7.62 1.32 32.59
N ARG A 4 6.52 1.84 32.05
CA ARG A 4 6.12 1.64 30.66
C ARG A 4 6.58 2.87 29.88
N HIS A 5 7.84 2.84 29.45
CA HIS A 5 8.41 3.73 28.42
C HIS A 5 8.93 2.79 27.31
N GLU A 6 8.76 2.98 26.01
CA GLU A 6 8.07 3.94 25.16
C GLU A 6 8.00 3.17 23.84
N ASN A 7 6.82 2.77 23.35
CA ASN A 7 6.76 2.09 22.05
C ASN A 7 7.17 3.12 20.99
N THR A 8 8.28 2.86 20.28
CA THR A 8 8.60 3.61 19.07
C THR A 8 7.39 3.55 18.13
N THR A 9 6.98 4.70 17.59
CA THR A 9 5.86 4.75 16.65
C THR A 9 6.11 3.80 15.49
N ALA A 10 5.06 3.10 15.05
CA ALA A 10 5.13 2.15 13.95
C ALA A 10 5.72 2.83 12.71
N PHE A 11 6.61 2.12 12.01
CA PHE A 11 7.19 2.60 10.77
C PHE A 11 6.29 2.23 9.60
N TYR A 12 6.18 3.11 8.60
CA TYR A 12 5.36 2.86 7.40
C TYR A 12 6.21 2.87 6.12
N THR A 13 5.88 2.01 5.16
CA THR A 13 6.55 1.99 3.85
C THR A 13 5.56 1.95 2.70
N LEU A 14 5.95 2.58 1.58
CA LEU A 14 5.35 2.39 0.27
C LEU A 14 6.32 1.61 -0.61
N ASP A 15 5.96 0.38 -0.94
CA ASP A 15 6.73 -0.50 -1.80
C ASP A 15 6.15 -0.49 -3.22
N GLY A 16 7.01 -0.38 -4.23
CA GLY A 16 6.60 -0.44 -5.63
C GLY A 16 6.23 -1.87 -6.04
N CYS A 17 5.11 -2.00 -6.76
CA CYS A 17 4.63 -3.29 -7.26
C CYS A 17 4.23 -3.24 -8.75
N HIS A 18 4.23 -4.39 -9.39
CA HIS A 18 3.72 -4.58 -10.75
C HIS A 18 2.19 -4.44 -10.75
N SER A 19 1.71 -3.26 -11.15
CA SER A 19 0.28 -2.89 -11.16
C SER A 19 -0.61 -3.93 -11.85
N ASN A 20 -0.17 -4.48 -12.98
CA ASN A 20 -0.90 -5.49 -13.75
C ASN A 20 -1.05 -6.84 -13.01
N LEU A 21 -0.10 -7.17 -12.13
CA LEU A 21 -0.16 -8.38 -11.32
C LEU A 21 -0.98 -8.15 -10.05
N LEU A 22 -0.88 -6.96 -9.46
CA LEU A 22 -1.46 -6.62 -8.16
C LEU A 22 -2.95 -6.98 -8.06
N SER A 23 -3.78 -6.45 -8.96
CA SER A 23 -5.22 -6.71 -8.94
C SER A 23 -5.55 -8.18 -9.23
N THR A 24 -4.77 -8.83 -10.11
CA THR A 24 -4.95 -10.23 -10.47
C THR A 24 -4.67 -11.15 -9.28
N VAL A 25 -3.54 -10.91 -8.60
CA VAL A 25 -3.12 -11.68 -7.42
C VAL A 25 -4.08 -11.44 -6.26
N PHE A 26 -4.41 -10.18 -5.96
CA PHE A 26 -5.33 -9.87 -4.89
C PHE A 26 -6.70 -10.52 -5.12
N ARG A 27 -7.25 -10.43 -6.34
CA ARG A 27 -8.52 -11.08 -6.69
C ARG A 27 -8.46 -12.59 -6.47
N ALA A 28 -7.40 -13.26 -6.93
CA ALA A 28 -7.23 -14.70 -6.74
C ALA A 28 -7.15 -15.12 -5.25
N LEU A 29 -6.63 -14.24 -4.38
CA LEU A 29 -6.58 -14.47 -2.93
C LEU A 29 -7.90 -14.14 -2.20
N MET A 30 -8.79 -13.39 -2.86
CA MET A 30 -10.09 -13.00 -2.30
C MET A 30 -11.22 -13.98 -2.63
N VAL A 31 -11.09 -14.80 -3.67
CA VAL A 31 -12.12 -15.81 -4.00
C VAL A 31 -12.21 -16.84 -2.88
N ASN A 32 -13.45 -17.20 -2.51
CA ASN A 32 -13.70 -18.16 -1.45
C ASN A 32 -13.13 -19.54 -1.84
N ARG A 33 -12.38 -20.16 -0.92
CA ARG A 33 -11.71 -21.46 -1.11
C ARG A 33 -12.67 -22.61 -1.40
N GLU A 34 -13.96 -22.43 -1.11
CA GLU A 34 -15.03 -23.42 -1.34
C GLU A 34 -15.51 -23.48 -2.80
N GLN A 35 -15.06 -22.59 -3.68
CA GLN A 35 -15.28 -22.70 -5.13
C GLN A 35 -13.93 -22.91 -5.84
N PRO A 36 -13.62 -24.12 -6.33
CA PRO A 36 -12.30 -24.44 -6.86
C PRO A 36 -12.02 -23.58 -8.09
N ASP A 37 -10.95 -22.80 -7.98
CA ASP A 37 -10.93 -21.43 -8.48
C ASP A 37 -10.29 -21.29 -9.87
N ASN A 38 -11.05 -20.76 -10.84
CA ASN A 38 -10.50 -20.32 -12.12
C ASN A 38 -9.54 -19.12 -11.95
N ALA A 39 -9.71 -18.30 -10.90
CA ALA A 39 -8.90 -17.10 -10.72
C ALA A 39 -7.46 -17.41 -10.27
N TRP A 40 -7.26 -18.32 -9.30
CA TRP A 40 -5.92 -18.78 -8.91
C TRP A 40 -5.16 -19.40 -10.08
N LYS A 41 -5.80 -20.33 -10.80
CA LYS A 41 -5.17 -20.99 -11.96
C LYS A 41 -4.81 -19.98 -13.04
N SER A 42 -5.74 -19.10 -13.41
CA SER A 42 -5.50 -18.04 -14.40
C SER A 42 -4.38 -17.08 -13.98
N MET A 43 -4.29 -16.72 -12.68
CA MET A 43 -3.17 -15.93 -12.17
C MET A 43 -1.84 -16.68 -12.35
N CYS A 44 -1.81 -17.98 -12.05
CA CYS A 44 -0.61 -18.81 -12.15
C CYS A 44 -0.15 -19.08 -13.59
N GLU A 45 -0.99 -18.84 -14.60
CA GLU A 45 -0.60 -18.90 -16.01
C GLU A 45 0.34 -17.74 -16.40
N HIS A 46 0.35 -16.65 -15.63
CA HIS A 46 1.19 -15.50 -15.94
C HIS A 46 2.70 -15.85 -15.75
N PRO A 47 3.56 -15.70 -16.78
CA PRO A 47 4.96 -16.14 -16.72
C PRO A 47 5.76 -15.55 -15.54
N LYS A 48 5.57 -14.26 -15.24
CA LYS A 48 6.21 -13.60 -14.08
C LYS A 48 5.81 -14.19 -12.73
N ILE A 49 4.58 -14.70 -12.59
CA ILE A 49 4.12 -15.34 -11.35
C ILE A 49 4.83 -16.68 -11.16
N GLN A 50 4.90 -17.48 -12.23
CA GLN A 50 5.63 -18.75 -12.20
C GLN A 50 7.12 -18.55 -11.93
N ASP A 51 7.74 -17.56 -12.56
CA ASP A 51 9.14 -17.21 -12.32
C ASP A 51 9.38 -16.79 -10.86
N ARG A 52 8.48 -15.98 -10.30
CA ARG A 52 8.51 -15.60 -8.87
C ARG A 52 8.38 -16.82 -7.96
N PHE A 53 7.48 -17.76 -8.23
CA PHE A 53 7.39 -18.98 -7.42
C PHE A 53 8.69 -19.80 -7.49
N ARG A 54 9.19 -20.10 -8.70
CA ARG A 54 10.43 -20.87 -8.88
C ARG A 54 11.63 -20.24 -8.18
N THR A 55 11.83 -18.93 -8.36
CA THR A 55 12.95 -18.19 -7.74
C THR A 55 12.86 -18.12 -6.22
N GLN A 56 11.68 -18.39 -5.64
CA GLN A 56 11.46 -18.47 -4.19
C GLN A 56 11.38 -19.92 -3.69
N GLY A 57 11.74 -20.91 -4.53
CA GLY A 57 11.77 -22.33 -4.15
C GLY A 57 10.40 -22.99 -4.05
N VAL A 58 9.39 -22.46 -4.74
CA VAL A 58 8.07 -23.08 -4.85
C VAL A 58 7.98 -23.76 -6.22
N ASP A 59 7.90 -25.09 -6.22
CA ASP A 59 7.84 -25.88 -7.45
C ASP A 59 6.42 -26.35 -7.82
N ASN A 60 5.47 -26.24 -6.89
CA ASN A 60 4.06 -26.59 -7.11
C ASN A 60 3.12 -25.46 -6.65
N TRP A 61 2.47 -24.82 -7.63
CA TRP A 61 1.50 -23.74 -7.42
C TRP A 61 0.14 -24.03 -8.08
N GLU A 62 -0.17 -25.30 -8.37
CA GLU A 62 -1.44 -25.68 -9.03
C GLU A 62 -2.68 -25.32 -8.18
N SER A 63 -2.52 -25.25 -6.87
CA SER A 63 -3.56 -24.85 -5.92
C SER A 63 -3.01 -23.85 -4.90
N ARG A 64 -3.88 -22.98 -4.39
CA ARG A 64 -3.54 -22.09 -3.27
C ARG A 64 -3.07 -22.89 -2.05
N ASP A 65 -3.62 -24.07 -1.81
CA ASP A 65 -3.34 -24.88 -0.61
C ASP A 65 -1.96 -25.56 -0.65
N THR A 66 -1.32 -25.67 -1.82
CA THR A 66 0.07 -26.16 -1.91
C THR A 66 1.09 -25.10 -1.52
N ILE A 67 0.68 -23.83 -1.42
CA ILE A 67 1.53 -22.71 -1.05
C ILE A 67 1.49 -22.51 0.47
N SER A 68 2.63 -22.75 1.12
CA SER A 68 2.76 -22.62 2.58
C SER A 68 2.71 -21.18 3.08
N TRP A 69 2.94 -20.20 2.21
CA TRP A 69 2.86 -18.78 2.51
C TRP A 69 1.42 -18.37 2.83
N ASP A 70 1.26 -17.38 3.70
CA ASP A 70 -0.02 -16.72 3.92
C ASP A 70 -0.31 -15.68 2.84
N ASP A 71 -1.56 -15.23 2.75
CA ASP A 71 -2.04 -14.35 1.68
C ASP A 71 -1.27 -13.02 1.56
N PRO A 72 -0.94 -12.28 2.64
CA PRO A 72 -0.11 -11.08 2.50
C PRO A 72 1.28 -11.40 1.93
N THR A 73 1.88 -12.53 2.30
CA THR A 73 3.19 -12.95 1.76
C THR A 73 3.09 -13.30 0.28
N VAL A 74 2.03 -14.00 -0.14
CA VAL A 74 1.76 -14.28 -1.56
C VAL A 74 1.59 -12.97 -2.33
N LEU A 75 0.72 -12.08 -1.85
CA LEU A 75 0.46 -10.79 -2.50
C LEU A 75 1.75 -9.98 -2.66
N PHE A 76 2.51 -9.81 -1.58
CA PHE A 76 3.71 -9.00 -1.57
C PHE A 76 4.81 -9.60 -2.45
N THR A 77 5.10 -10.89 -2.29
CA THR A 77 6.21 -11.56 -2.99
C THR A 77 5.98 -11.61 -4.50
N LEU A 78 4.76 -11.93 -4.93
CA LEU A 78 4.45 -12.07 -6.34
C LEU A 78 4.37 -10.74 -7.09
N THR A 79 4.05 -9.65 -6.39
CA THR A 79 3.77 -8.36 -7.03
C THR A 79 4.89 -7.34 -6.85
N ARG A 80 5.76 -7.46 -5.84
CA ARG A 80 6.84 -6.50 -5.59
C ARG A 80 7.80 -6.38 -6.77
N MET A 81 8.19 -5.15 -7.07
CA MET A 81 9.20 -4.88 -8.09
C MET A 81 10.61 -5.15 -7.56
N LEU A 82 11.38 -5.89 -8.34
CA LEU A 82 12.79 -6.14 -8.11
C LEU A 82 13.61 -5.57 -9.28
N ASN A 83 14.87 -5.20 -9.02
CA ASN A 83 15.85 -4.86 -10.06
C ASN A 83 16.40 -6.14 -10.72
N ASP A 84 17.34 -5.97 -11.65
CA ASP A 84 17.93 -7.08 -12.40
C ASP A 84 18.73 -8.06 -11.51
N ASP A 85 19.19 -7.59 -10.34
CA ASP A 85 19.87 -8.40 -9.32
C ASP A 85 18.89 -9.11 -8.36
N GLY A 86 17.58 -9.00 -8.58
CA GLY A 86 16.56 -9.55 -7.68
C GLY A 86 16.39 -8.79 -6.36
N LEU A 87 16.95 -7.59 -6.24
CA LEU A 87 16.81 -6.72 -5.07
C LEU A 87 15.57 -5.83 -5.18
N PRO A 88 14.87 -5.53 -4.07
CA PRO A 88 13.75 -4.62 -4.08
C PRO A 88 14.06 -3.24 -4.65
N ILE A 89 13.21 -2.77 -5.57
CA ILE A 89 13.30 -1.39 -6.06
C ILE A 89 12.72 -0.46 -5.00
N MET A 90 13.56 0.43 -4.50
CA MET A 90 13.13 1.47 -3.56
C MET A 90 12.53 2.66 -4.32
N LEU A 91 11.39 3.15 -3.84
CA LEU A 91 10.73 4.33 -4.41
C LEU A 91 11.22 5.59 -3.70
N GLY A 92 11.73 6.54 -4.47
CA GLY A 92 12.24 7.81 -3.94
C GLY A 92 13.54 7.68 -3.13
N GLU A 93 14.09 8.84 -2.80
CA GLU A 93 15.31 8.97 -1.99
C GLU A 93 15.08 8.56 -0.54
N ASP A 94 16.13 8.10 0.12
CA ASP A 94 16.14 7.61 1.50
C ASP A 94 15.45 8.59 2.47
N ARG A 95 15.78 9.88 2.36
CA ARG A 95 15.20 10.94 3.18
C ARG A 95 13.68 11.05 3.03
N ASN A 96 13.15 10.88 1.81
CA ASN A 96 11.70 10.94 1.58
C ASN A 96 10.99 9.73 2.17
N ARG A 97 11.60 8.53 2.06
CA ARG A 97 11.06 7.30 2.64
C ARG A 97 11.05 7.36 4.17
N GLU A 98 12.13 7.84 4.77
CA GLU A 98 12.23 8.00 6.22
C GLU A 98 11.19 8.99 6.75
N ARG A 99 11.07 10.17 6.10
CA ARG A 99 10.09 11.20 6.48
C ARG A 99 8.65 10.74 6.29
N PHE A 100 8.37 9.97 5.23
CA PHE A 100 7.07 9.34 5.04
C PHE A 100 6.77 8.30 6.13
N GLY A 101 7.73 7.45 6.45
CA GLY A 101 7.53 6.31 7.34
C GLY A 101 7.54 6.63 8.83
N ARG A 102 8.03 7.82 9.22
CA ARG A 102 8.14 8.28 10.61
C ARG A 102 7.58 9.69 10.75
N PHE A 103 6.29 9.86 10.43
CA PHE A 103 5.66 11.16 10.58
C PHE A 103 5.57 11.54 12.06
N PRO A 104 5.87 12.79 12.47
CA PRO A 104 5.93 13.21 13.88
C PRO A 104 4.53 13.39 14.50
N HIS A 105 3.73 12.33 14.51
CA HIS A 105 2.36 12.26 15.04
C HIS A 105 2.18 10.96 15.83
N PRO A 106 1.27 10.85 16.83
CA PRO A 106 1.11 9.64 17.64
C PRO A 106 0.91 8.34 16.85
N THR A 107 0.30 8.42 15.66
CA THR A 107 0.11 7.27 14.77
C THR A 107 1.35 6.92 13.94
N GLY A 108 2.30 7.84 13.76
CA GLY A 108 3.45 7.70 12.87
C GLY A 108 3.11 7.72 11.36
N SER A 109 1.83 7.64 11.01
CA SER A 109 1.34 7.47 9.64
C SER A 109 1.14 8.80 8.92
N THR A 110 1.95 9.02 7.89
CA THR A 110 1.82 10.15 6.96
C THR A 110 0.44 10.18 6.29
N ILE A 111 -0.04 9.03 5.80
CA ILE A 111 -1.30 8.95 5.04
C ILE A 111 -2.49 9.24 5.95
N GLN A 112 -2.49 8.66 7.16
CA GLN A 112 -3.55 8.90 8.13
C GLN A 112 -3.59 10.37 8.54
N TYR A 113 -2.43 10.96 8.83
CA TYR A 113 -2.34 12.36 9.20
C TYR A 113 -2.91 13.28 8.10
N VAL A 114 -2.55 13.06 6.83
CA VAL A 114 -3.11 13.82 5.71
C VAL A 114 -4.63 13.61 5.64
N ARG A 115 -5.09 12.37 5.69
CA ARG A 115 -6.51 12.01 5.57
C ARG A 115 -7.40 12.65 6.64
N GLU A 116 -6.89 12.78 7.86
CA GLU A 116 -7.59 13.39 9.00
C GLU A 116 -7.59 14.92 8.97
N ASN A 117 -6.63 15.55 8.27
CA ASN A 117 -6.39 17.00 8.32
C ASN A 117 -6.66 17.75 7.01
N ILE A 118 -7.13 17.07 5.96
CA ILE A 118 -7.65 17.73 4.75
C ILE A 118 -9.16 17.94 4.84
N ARG A 119 -9.64 19.03 4.23
CA ARG A 119 -11.07 19.38 4.12
C ARG A 119 -11.38 19.71 2.67
N ASN A 120 -12.60 19.45 2.21
CA ASN A 120 -13.02 19.91 0.88
C ASN A 120 -12.93 21.45 0.81
N ALA A 121 -12.27 21.96 -0.22
CA ALA A 121 -12.11 23.40 -0.42
C ALA A 121 -13.41 24.08 -0.88
N SER A 122 -14.22 23.41 -1.69
CA SER A 122 -15.44 23.97 -2.28
C SER A 122 -16.36 22.89 -2.84
N SER A 123 -17.66 23.19 -2.98
CA SER A 123 -18.60 22.27 -3.64
C SER A 123 -18.26 22.00 -5.12
N GLN A 124 -17.58 22.93 -5.80
CA GLN A 124 -17.19 22.78 -7.21
C GLN A 124 -16.05 21.76 -7.42
N THR A 125 -15.30 21.45 -6.37
CA THR A 125 -14.17 20.52 -6.40
C THR A 125 -14.48 19.21 -5.68
N ASN A 126 -15.76 18.90 -5.47
CA ASN A 126 -16.18 17.76 -4.66
C ASN A 126 -15.67 16.43 -5.22
N ASP A 127 -15.78 16.21 -6.53
CA ASP A 127 -15.33 14.96 -7.17
C ASP A 127 -13.81 14.76 -7.00
N LEU A 128 -13.01 15.83 -7.16
CA LEU A 128 -11.56 15.79 -6.94
C LEU A 128 -11.20 15.46 -5.48
N PHE A 129 -11.97 16.00 -4.54
CA PHE A 129 -11.79 15.71 -3.11
C PHE A 129 -12.19 14.28 -2.76
N GLU A 130 -13.30 13.79 -3.31
CA GLU A 130 -13.76 12.41 -3.13
C GLU A 130 -12.77 11.41 -3.71
N ASP A 131 -12.21 11.68 -4.89
CA ASP A 131 -11.14 10.87 -5.47
C ASP A 131 -9.90 10.86 -4.58
N LEU A 132 -9.43 12.03 -4.11
CA LEU A 132 -8.30 12.13 -3.18
C LEU A 132 -8.53 11.28 -1.93
N VAL A 133 -9.69 11.46 -1.28
CA VAL A 133 -10.09 10.73 -0.08
C VAL A 133 -10.14 9.23 -0.33
N THR A 134 -10.76 8.81 -1.43
CA THR A 134 -10.90 7.39 -1.80
C THR A 134 -9.54 6.71 -1.94
N HIS A 135 -8.58 7.37 -2.60
CA HIS A 135 -7.26 6.79 -2.83
C HIS A 135 -6.37 6.80 -1.57
N LEU A 136 -6.52 7.78 -0.68
CA LEU A 136 -5.92 7.74 0.66
C LEU A 136 -6.51 6.58 1.48
N ASP A 137 -7.84 6.40 1.45
CA ASP A 137 -8.53 5.31 2.15
C ASP A 137 -8.14 3.94 1.56
N TYR A 138 -7.89 3.83 0.26
CA TYR A 138 -7.35 2.60 -0.34
C TYR A 138 -5.97 2.23 0.20
N LEU A 139 -5.11 3.19 0.52
CA LEU A 139 -3.81 2.91 1.16
C LEU A 139 -3.96 2.56 2.65
N LEU A 140 -5.01 3.05 3.32
CA LEU A 140 -5.22 2.84 4.75
C LEU A 140 -5.98 1.57 5.10
N ILE A 141 -7.02 1.22 4.33
CA ILE A 141 -8.00 0.21 4.76
C ILE A 141 -8.39 -0.81 3.69
N ARG A 142 -7.82 -0.79 2.48
CA ARG A 142 -8.23 -1.73 1.41
C ARG A 142 -7.99 -3.20 1.76
N CYS A 143 -7.06 -3.47 2.67
CA CYS A 143 -6.75 -4.80 3.17
C CYS A 143 -7.21 -5.02 4.63
N SER A 144 -8.03 -4.14 5.20
CA SER A 144 -8.56 -4.30 6.55
C SER A 144 -9.67 -5.35 6.62
N ALA A 145 -9.98 -5.84 7.83
CA ALA A 145 -11.08 -6.78 8.06
C ALA A 145 -12.43 -6.29 7.53
N SER A 146 -12.71 -4.98 7.57
CA SER A 146 -13.97 -4.44 7.04
C SER A 146 -14.06 -4.50 5.51
N LYS A 147 -12.95 -4.72 4.80
CA LYS A 147 -12.89 -4.87 3.34
C LYS A 147 -12.66 -6.31 2.90
N VAL A 148 -11.90 -7.09 3.65
CA VAL A 148 -11.50 -8.45 3.25
C VAL A 148 -12.17 -9.57 4.04
N GLY A 149 -12.88 -9.23 5.13
CA GLY A 149 -13.62 -10.17 5.99
C GLY A 149 -12.90 -10.61 7.26
N ASP A 150 -11.57 -10.42 7.33
CA ASP A 150 -10.73 -10.82 8.46
C ASP A 150 -9.43 -10.01 8.55
N ASP A 151 -8.62 -10.21 9.60
CA ASP A 151 -7.36 -9.48 9.80
C ASP A 151 -6.15 -10.12 9.08
N ARG A 152 -6.35 -11.03 8.13
CA ARG A 152 -5.24 -11.85 7.56
C ARG A 152 -4.12 -11.03 6.93
N TYR A 153 -4.44 -9.87 6.36
CA TYR A 153 -3.44 -8.96 5.78
C TYR A 153 -2.79 -8.03 6.81
N LEU A 154 -3.44 -7.79 7.95
CA LEU A 154 -2.90 -6.97 9.02
C LEU A 154 -2.03 -7.79 9.99
N GLN A 155 -2.26 -9.11 10.05
CA GLN A 155 -1.57 -10.06 10.94
C GLN A 155 -0.77 -11.11 10.13
N GLY A 156 -0.12 -10.68 9.06
CA GLY A 156 0.68 -11.59 8.24
C GLY A 156 1.87 -12.18 9.00
N ARG A 157 2.33 -13.34 8.52
CA ARG A 157 3.49 -14.05 9.03
C ARG A 157 4.75 -13.20 8.96
N ALA A 158 5.67 -13.47 9.88
CA ALA A 158 6.92 -12.71 10.04
C ALA A 158 6.71 -11.18 10.21
N GLY A 159 5.53 -10.76 10.69
CA GLY A 159 5.21 -9.35 10.92
C GLY A 159 4.83 -8.58 9.65
N LEU A 160 4.53 -9.26 8.54
CA LEU A 160 4.10 -8.59 7.31
C LEU A 160 2.69 -8.03 7.46
N CYS A 161 2.59 -6.71 7.64
CA CYS A 161 1.31 -6.00 7.70
C CYS A 161 1.08 -5.19 6.42
N VAL A 162 0.07 -5.56 5.62
CA VAL A 162 -0.35 -4.88 4.40
C VAL A 162 -1.66 -4.14 4.67
N MET A 163 -1.59 -2.81 4.71
CA MET A 163 -2.74 -1.94 5.02
C MET A 163 -3.65 -1.75 3.80
N GLY A 164 -3.04 -1.61 2.64
CA GLY A 164 -3.73 -1.28 1.40
C GLY A 164 -2.77 -1.11 0.24
N PHE A 165 -3.33 -0.87 -0.94
CA PHE A 165 -2.55 -0.78 -2.17
C PHE A 165 -3.25 0.08 -3.23
N LEU A 166 -2.45 0.57 -4.19
CA LEU A 166 -2.91 1.27 -5.39
C LEU A 166 -2.34 0.62 -6.65
N THR A 167 -3.14 0.60 -7.71
CA THR A 167 -2.68 0.36 -9.08
C THR A 167 -1.94 1.59 -9.62
N SER A 168 -1.25 1.43 -10.75
CA SER A 168 -0.54 2.53 -11.43
C SER A 168 -1.46 3.68 -11.85
N GLU A 169 -2.70 3.39 -12.25
CA GLU A 169 -3.67 4.43 -12.58
C GLU A 169 -4.16 5.15 -11.32
N GLU A 170 -4.45 4.40 -10.26
CA GLU A 170 -4.81 4.95 -8.95
C GLU A 170 -3.67 5.81 -8.35
N VAL A 171 -2.40 5.47 -8.59
CA VAL A 171 -1.24 6.30 -8.22
C VAL A 171 -1.27 7.63 -8.96
N LYS A 172 -1.53 7.63 -10.27
CA LYS A 172 -1.65 8.86 -11.08
C LYS A 172 -2.82 9.71 -10.61
N THR A 173 -3.97 9.10 -10.34
CA THR A 173 -5.15 9.79 -9.82
C THR A 173 -4.85 10.42 -8.47
N LEU A 174 -4.32 9.66 -7.51
CA LEU A 174 -3.94 10.19 -6.20
C LEU A 174 -2.98 11.37 -6.34
N ARG A 175 -1.94 11.26 -7.16
CA ARG A 175 -0.98 12.35 -7.34
C ARG A 175 -1.64 13.59 -7.96
N SER A 176 -2.48 13.40 -8.98
CA SER A 176 -3.19 14.47 -9.65
C SER A 176 -4.12 15.22 -8.68
N THR A 177 -4.92 14.50 -7.89
CA THR A 177 -5.87 15.11 -6.94
C THR A 177 -5.17 15.71 -5.72
N LEU A 178 -4.02 15.16 -5.31
CA LEU A 178 -3.19 15.72 -4.25
C LEU A 178 -2.62 17.09 -4.63
N LEU A 179 -2.23 17.28 -5.91
CA LEU A 179 -1.65 18.52 -6.42
C LEU A 179 -2.67 19.49 -7.05
N GLY A 180 -3.79 18.97 -7.54
CA GLY A 180 -4.75 19.69 -8.38
C GLY A 180 -5.58 20.76 -7.66
N GLY A 181 -5.48 20.84 -6.33
CA GLY A 181 -6.24 21.81 -5.54
C GLY A 181 -7.73 21.49 -5.52
N GLY A 182 -8.17 20.70 -4.55
CA GLY A 182 -9.59 20.47 -4.23
C GLY A 182 -9.82 20.40 -2.72
N TRP A 183 -8.80 20.75 -1.96
CA TRP A 183 -8.73 20.55 -0.53
C TRP A 183 -8.04 21.73 0.13
N THR A 184 -8.35 21.94 1.40
CA THR A 184 -7.69 22.87 2.30
C THR A 184 -7.22 22.12 3.53
N VAL A 185 -6.27 22.72 4.25
CA VAL A 185 -5.83 22.20 5.55
C VAL A 185 -6.88 22.57 6.61
N ALA A 186 -7.17 21.64 7.51
CA ALA A 186 -8.06 21.87 8.64
C ALA A 186 -7.57 23.03 9.51
N LYS A 187 -8.48 23.86 10.01
CA LYS A 187 -8.12 25.03 10.84
C LYS A 187 -7.48 24.63 12.17
N ASP A 188 -7.80 23.44 12.64
CA ASP A 188 -7.37 22.81 13.88
C ASP A 188 -6.26 21.77 13.64
N GLU A 189 -5.50 21.92 12.55
CA GLU A 189 -4.35 21.05 12.28
C GLU A 189 -3.41 21.00 13.51
N PRO A 190 -3.06 19.80 14.02
CA PRO A 190 -2.22 19.67 15.21
C PRO A 190 -0.78 20.17 15.05
N ILE A 191 -0.21 20.06 13.84
CA ILE A 191 1.17 20.42 13.54
C ILE A 191 1.15 21.48 12.45
N ASP A 192 1.60 22.69 12.75
CA ASP A 192 1.61 23.79 11.77
C ASP A 192 2.43 23.40 10.53
N GLY A 193 1.77 23.39 9.37
CA GLY A 193 2.36 23.00 8.09
C GLY A 193 2.58 21.50 7.92
N GLY A 194 2.11 20.67 8.84
CA GLY A 194 2.30 19.22 8.83
C GLY A 194 1.74 18.55 7.57
N VAL A 195 0.56 18.94 7.11
CA VAL A 195 -0.10 18.37 5.91
C VAL A 195 0.73 18.70 4.68
N ARG A 196 1.22 19.93 4.57
CA ARG A 196 2.06 20.34 3.44
C ARG A 196 3.39 19.58 3.45
N ASP A 197 3.95 19.33 4.63
CA ASP A 197 5.17 18.55 4.79
C ASP A 197 4.98 17.08 4.40
N ALA A 198 3.94 16.46 4.94
CA ALA A 198 3.50 15.11 4.64
C ALA A 198 3.28 14.90 3.13
N ILE A 199 2.54 15.81 2.50
CA ILE A 199 2.23 15.78 1.06
C ILE A 199 3.48 15.89 0.21
N ARG A 200 4.47 16.69 0.62
CA ARG A 200 5.72 16.83 -0.13
C ARG A 200 6.46 15.48 -0.23
N HIS A 201 6.56 14.77 0.89
CA HIS A 201 7.25 13.48 0.94
C HIS A 201 6.43 12.38 0.26
N LEU A 202 5.11 12.34 0.46
CA LEU A 202 4.22 11.44 -0.27
C LEU A 202 4.31 11.65 -1.79
N ASN A 203 4.25 12.89 -2.26
CA ASN A 203 4.34 13.23 -3.68
C ASN A 203 5.67 12.80 -4.30
N ALA A 204 6.79 12.90 -3.57
CA ALA A 204 8.07 12.40 -4.04
C ALA A 204 8.06 10.89 -4.31
N LEU A 205 7.38 10.11 -3.46
CA LEU A 205 7.19 8.67 -3.63
C LEU A 205 6.23 8.37 -4.80
N LEU A 206 5.13 9.12 -4.93
CA LEU A 206 4.18 8.99 -6.04
C LEU A 206 4.84 9.27 -7.39
N ILE A 207 5.68 10.31 -7.49
CA ILE A 207 6.47 10.60 -8.71
C ILE A 207 7.41 9.44 -9.05
N ALA A 208 8.06 8.84 -8.04
CA ALA A 208 8.95 7.71 -8.26
C ALA A 208 8.19 6.46 -8.76
N ALA A 209 7.00 6.22 -8.23
CA ALA A 209 6.12 5.13 -8.67
C ALA A 209 5.61 5.36 -10.11
N GLU A 210 5.13 6.57 -10.41
CA GLU A 210 4.60 6.94 -11.73
C GLU A 210 5.67 6.82 -12.83
N ARG A 211 6.89 7.30 -12.58
CA ARG A 211 8.04 7.15 -13.51
C ARG A 211 8.34 5.69 -13.87
N ARG A 212 7.94 4.75 -13.03
CA ARG A 212 8.14 3.31 -13.21
C ARG A 212 6.88 2.59 -13.65
N ASN A 213 5.77 3.30 -13.87
CA ASN A 213 4.44 2.73 -14.08
C ASN A 213 4.07 1.69 -13.00
N ALA A 214 4.47 1.96 -11.75
CA ALA A 214 4.31 1.06 -10.62
C ALA A 214 3.00 1.32 -9.90
N GLY A 215 2.42 0.26 -9.34
CA GLY A 215 1.48 0.38 -8.22
C GLY A 215 2.23 0.56 -6.90
N LEU A 216 1.48 0.68 -5.81
CA LEU A 216 2.00 0.83 -4.45
C LEU A 216 1.37 -0.16 -3.50
N ILE A 217 2.18 -0.71 -2.59
CA ILE A 217 1.71 -1.44 -1.41
C ILE A 217 2.11 -0.65 -0.17
N HIS A 218 1.13 -0.31 0.66
CA HIS A 218 1.34 0.36 1.95
C HIS A 218 1.47 -0.68 3.06
N ARG A 219 2.59 -0.64 3.78
CA ARG A 219 2.88 -1.55 4.87
C ARG A 219 3.16 -0.82 6.17
N MET A 220 2.79 -1.47 7.26
CA MET A 220 3.10 -1.06 8.63
C MET A 220 4.13 -2.03 9.23
N HIS A 221 5.02 -1.51 10.06
CA HIS A 221 6.06 -2.27 10.74
C HIS A 221 6.00 -1.95 12.24
N ALA A 222 5.98 -2.99 13.07
CA ALA A 222 5.96 -2.90 14.53
C ALA A 222 7.38 -2.83 15.12
#